data_AF-A0A0J9VMR3-F1
#
_entry.id   AF-A0A0J9VMR3-F1
#
_cell.length_a   1.000
_cell.length_b   1.000
_cell.length_c   1.000
_cell.angle_alpha   90.00
_cell.angle_beta   90.00
_cell.angle_gamma   90.00
#
_symmetry.space_group_name_H-M   'P 1'
#
loop_
_entity.id
_entity.type
_entity.pdbx_description
1 polymer ?
#
loop_
_entity_poly.entity_id
_entity_poly.type
_entity_poly.pdbx_seq_one_letter_code
_entity_poly.pdbx_strand_id
1 'polypeptide(L)'
;MAPSQEQQIINQLQSNWIWIPDWVDSSKQNTAARIVTFIRKFTLPSQPTRALLHFSADTRYKLIINGTRVAVGPARGSPLIWYYDSLDIAPHLTQGDNEIHFVVIRYFAASRGGMPFERTSFPGLTVVGGVESDGEFVSLESREGWLAEEDNSILFPMGRPDDVFLHVGCLHKV
;
A
#
# COMPACT_ATOMS: atom_id res chain seq x y z
N MET A 1 -10.16 -6.82 30.94
CA MET A 1 -10.80 -5.69 30.22
C MET A 1 -10.65 -5.99 28.73
N ALA A 2 -11.74 -5.99 27.95
CA ALA A 2 -11.63 -6.24 26.51
C ALA A 2 -10.85 -5.10 25.83
N PRO A 3 -10.04 -5.37 24.78
CA PRO A 3 -9.35 -4.31 24.05
C PRO A 3 -10.35 -3.32 23.45
N SER A 4 -9.99 -2.04 23.35
CA SER A 4 -10.79 -1.07 22.61
C SER A 4 -10.88 -1.46 21.13
N GLN A 5 -11.91 -0.97 20.44
CA GLN A 5 -12.08 -1.19 19.00
C GLN A 5 -10.84 -0.75 18.20
N GLU A 6 -10.24 0.38 18.56
CA GLU A 6 -8.99 0.85 17.96
C GLU A 6 -7.82 -0.13 18.17
N GLN A 7 -7.67 -0.68 19.39
CA GLN A 7 -6.62 -1.66 19.67
C GLN A 7 -6.84 -2.95 18.88
N GLN A 8 -8.09 -3.36 18.64
CA GLN A 8 -8.40 -4.53 17.81
C GLN A 8 -7.98 -4.29 16.35
N ILE A 9 -8.30 -3.12 15.79
CA ILE A 9 -7.88 -2.72 14.44
C ILE A 9 -6.35 -2.74 14.33
N ILE A 10 -5.65 -2.16 15.31
CA ILE A 10 -4.18 -2.14 15.33
C ILE A 10 -3.62 -3.57 15.35
N ASN A 11 -4.15 -4.44 16.19
CA ASN A 11 -3.70 -5.83 16.27
C ASN A 11 -3.94 -6.60 14.95
N GLN A 12 -5.09 -6.38 14.31
CA GLN A 12 -5.39 -6.96 13.00
C GLN A 12 -4.41 -6.46 11.94
N LEU A 13 -4.21 -5.13 11.85
CA LEU A 13 -3.24 -4.51 10.93
C LEU A 13 -1.84 -5.10 11.12
N GLN A 14 -1.37 -5.25 12.35
CA GLN A 14 -0.07 -5.84 12.67
C GLN A 14 0.05 -7.32 12.26
N SER A 15 -1.04 -8.08 12.32
CA SER A 15 -1.03 -9.47 11.91
C SER A 15 -1.15 -9.64 10.39
N ASN A 16 -1.84 -8.73 9.69
CA ASN A 16 -2.20 -8.88 8.28
C ASN A 16 -1.19 -8.28 7.28
N TRP A 17 0.08 -8.14 7.66
CA TRP A 17 1.12 -7.70 6.74
C TRP A 17 1.37 -8.75 5.64
N ILE A 18 1.30 -8.32 4.39
CA ILE A 18 1.63 -9.12 3.21
C ILE A 18 2.73 -8.45 2.40
N TRP A 19 3.49 -9.27 1.69
CA TRP A 19 4.42 -8.84 0.65
C TRP A 19 4.59 -9.94 -0.38
N ILE A 20 5.30 -9.64 -1.49
CA ILE A 20 5.67 -10.66 -2.47
C ILE A 20 6.68 -11.66 -1.87
N PRO A 21 6.60 -12.95 -2.24
CA PRO A 21 7.59 -13.94 -1.84
C PRO A 21 8.96 -13.62 -2.45
N ASP A 22 10.02 -14.19 -1.87
CA ASP A 22 11.40 -14.11 -2.37
C ASP A 22 11.95 -12.68 -2.57
N TRP A 23 11.40 -11.71 -1.84
CA TRP A 23 11.87 -10.32 -1.88
C TRP A 23 13.32 -10.19 -1.40
N VAL A 24 14.11 -9.47 -2.19
CA VAL A 24 15.46 -9.04 -1.82
C VAL A 24 15.46 -7.53 -1.66
N ASP A 25 15.77 -7.03 -0.47
CA ASP A 25 15.76 -5.59 -0.15
C ASP A 25 17.01 -4.85 -0.69
N SER A 26 17.36 -5.13 -1.93
CA SER A 26 18.43 -4.48 -2.69
C SER A 26 18.28 -4.78 -4.19
N SER A 27 19.01 -4.07 -5.03
CA SER A 27 19.09 -4.35 -6.46
C SER A 27 20.52 -4.26 -6.97
N LYS A 28 20.85 -5.06 -7.97
CA LYS A 28 22.11 -4.95 -8.73
C LYS A 28 22.09 -3.77 -9.71
N GLN A 29 20.91 -3.29 -10.07
CA GLN A 29 20.74 -2.10 -10.90
C GLN A 29 20.83 -0.84 -10.03
N ASN A 30 21.23 0.29 -10.61
CA ASN A 30 21.22 1.57 -9.91
C ASN A 30 19.77 2.05 -9.69
N THR A 31 19.17 1.62 -8.59
CA THR A 31 17.83 2.02 -8.17
C THR A 31 17.72 2.07 -6.64
N ALA A 32 17.01 3.07 -6.13
CA ALA A 32 16.75 3.26 -4.71
C ALA A 32 15.56 2.47 -4.18
N ALA A 33 14.68 2.03 -5.09
CA ALA A 33 13.37 1.50 -4.76
C ALA A 33 12.84 0.54 -5.83
N ARG A 34 11.75 -0.14 -5.48
CA ARG A 34 10.88 -0.88 -6.40
C ARG A 34 9.43 -0.50 -6.16
N ILE A 35 8.61 -0.78 -7.16
CA ILE A 35 7.16 -0.68 -7.05
C ILE A 35 6.61 -2.11 -7.02
N VAL A 36 5.70 -2.37 -6.08
CA VAL A 36 4.88 -3.57 -6.04
C VAL A 36 3.41 -3.13 -6.04
N THR A 37 2.63 -3.67 -6.96
CA THR A 37 1.20 -3.39 -7.05
C THR A 37 0.43 -4.58 -6.49
N PHE A 38 -0.39 -4.32 -5.48
CA PHE A 38 -1.33 -5.29 -4.93
C PHE A 38 -2.71 -5.05 -5.54
N ILE A 39 -3.31 -6.10 -6.09
CA ILE A 39 -4.56 -6.03 -6.86
C ILE A 39 -5.61 -6.92 -6.21
N ARG A 40 -6.77 -6.36 -5.92
CA ARG A 40 -7.95 -7.08 -5.43
C ARG A 40 -9.10 -6.88 -6.40
N LYS A 41 -9.62 -8.00 -6.92
CA LYS A 41 -10.82 -8.07 -7.75
C LYS A 41 -11.95 -8.75 -7.00
N PHE A 42 -13.14 -8.17 -7.05
CA PHE A 42 -14.33 -8.73 -6.44
C PHE A 42 -15.58 -8.15 -7.11
N THR A 43 -16.72 -8.83 -6.94
CA THR A 43 -18.00 -8.43 -7.51
C THR A 43 -18.96 -8.10 -6.38
N LEU A 44 -19.75 -7.04 -6.52
CA LEU A 44 -20.77 -6.64 -5.55
C LEU A 44 -22.18 -6.87 -6.13
N PRO A 45 -23.11 -7.49 -5.38
CA PRO A 45 -24.46 -7.76 -5.86
C PRO A 45 -25.29 -6.48 -6.04
N SER A 46 -24.98 -5.43 -5.27
CA SER A 46 -25.66 -4.13 -5.31
C SER A 46 -24.67 -2.98 -5.06
N GLN A 47 -25.16 -1.74 -5.05
CA GLN A 47 -24.33 -0.60 -4.66
C GLN A 47 -24.00 -0.70 -3.16
N PRO A 48 -22.73 -0.60 -2.76
CA PRO A 48 -22.36 -0.70 -1.35
C PRO A 48 -22.89 0.48 -0.54
N THR A 49 -23.37 0.19 0.68
CA THR A 49 -23.80 1.21 1.64
C THR A 49 -22.63 1.78 2.43
N ARG A 50 -21.59 0.96 2.63
CA ARG A 50 -20.38 1.32 3.37
C ARG A 50 -19.23 0.43 2.93
N ALA A 51 -18.03 0.98 2.83
CA ALA A 51 -16.83 0.21 2.54
C ALA A 51 -15.64 0.78 3.31
N LEU A 52 -15.57 0.47 4.61
CA LEU A 52 -14.53 1.01 5.47
C LEU A 52 -13.28 0.12 5.42
N LEU A 53 -12.16 0.72 5.01
CA LEU A 53 -10.84 0.10 5.06
C LEU A 53 -9.93 0.87 6.02
N HIS A 54 -9.12 0.11 6.75
CA HIS A 54 -7.96 0.60 7.48
C HIS A 54 -6.71 -0.01 6.85
N PHE A 55 -5.70 0.80 6.54
CA PHE A 55 -4.55 0.30 5.79
C PHE A 55 -3.28 1.11 6.02
N SER A 56 -2.15 0.47 5.84
CA SER A 56 -0.83 1.08 5.83
C SER A 56 0.10 0.33 4.89
N ALA A 57 1.21 0.95 4.51
CA ALA A 57 2.22 0.31 3.68
C ALA A 57 3.62 0.79 4.08
N ASP A 58 4.60 -0.09 3.86
CA ASP A 58 6.01 0.24 3.87
C ASP A 58 6.56 0.18 2.43
N THR A 59 6.87 1.30 1.78
CA THR A 59 7.13 2.61 2.40
C THR A 59 6.03 3.64 2.17
N ARG A 60 5.48 3.70 0.96
CA ARG A 60 4.39 4.61 0.58
C ARG A 60 3.48 3.91 -0.42
N TYR A 61 2.18 4.19 -0.38
CA TYR A 61 1.20 3.66 -1.31
C TYR A 61 0.51 4.78 -2.10
N LYS A 62 -0.02 4.41 -3.27
CA LYS A 62 -1.14 5.08 -3.94
C LYS A 62 -2.30 4.09 -4.00
N LEU A 63 -3.48 4.52 -3.54
CA LEU A 63 -4.72 3.75 -3.64
C LEU A 63 -5.47 4.20 -4.89
N ILE A 64 -5.74 3.25 -5.77
CA ILE A 64 -6.51 3.44 -7.00
C ILE A 64 -7.67 2.44 -6.97
N ILE A 65 -8.88 2.92 -7.22
CA ILE A 65 -10.10 2.10 -7.22
C ILE A 65 -10.81 2.37 -8.54
N ASN A 66 -11.10 1.29 -9.30
CA ASN A 66 -11.74 1.38 -10.62
C ASN A 66 -11.07 2.43 -11.52
N GLY A 67 -9.74 2.45 -11.53
CA GLY A 67 -8.92 3.39 -12.32
C GLY A 67 -8.80 4.82 -11.75
N THR A 68 -9.54 5.16 -10.69
CA THR A 68 -9.50 6.50 -10.08
C THR A 68 -8.55 6.53 -8.88
N ARG A 69 -7.63 7.50 -8.84
CA ARG A 69 -6.75 7.70 -7.67
C ARG A 69 -7.54 8.30 -6.51
N VAL A 70 -7.61 7.56 -5.41
CA VAL A 70 -8.41 7.89 -4.22
C VAL A 70 -7.54 8.50 -3.11
N ALA A 71 -6.42 7.86 -2.77
CA ALA A 71 -5.57 8.28 -1.66
C ALA A 71 -4.08 8.05 -1.93
N VAL A 72 -3.24 8.73 -1.15
CA VAL A 72 -1.78 8.56 -1.15
C VAL A 72 -1.30 8.62 0.29
N GLY A 73 -0.51 7.65 0.70
CA GLY A 73 -0.08 7.53 2.09
C GLY A 73 1.03 6.51 2.29
N PRO A 74 1.16 5.94 3.50
CA PRO A 74 0.57 6.49 4.70
C PRO A 74 1.10 7.91 4.98
N ALA A 75 0.48 8.64 5.91
CA ALA A 75 1.06 9.87 6.43
C ALA A 75 2.50 9.62 6.90
N ARG A 76 3.36 10.63 6.78
CA ARG A 76 4.78 10.48 7.15
C ARG A 76 4.89 10.17 8.64
N GLY A 77 5.46 9.00 8.96
CA GLY A 77 5.76 8.57 10.32
C GLY A 77 7.11 9.06 10.85
N SER A 78 7.45 8.58 12.04
CA SER A 78 8.79 8.59 12.62
C SER A 78 9.18 7.15 13.01
N PRO A 79 10.44 6.85 13.37
CA PRO A 79 10.81 5.50 13.80
C PRO A 79 10.01 4.97 14.99
N LEU A 80 9.37 5.86 15.77
CA LEU A 80 8.55 5.50 16.93
C LEU A 80 7.04 5.52 16.64
N ILE A 81 6.62 6.13 15.53
CA ILE A 81 5.20 6.35 15.21
C ILE A 81 4.95 5.97 13.75
N TRP A 82 4.20 4.89 13.56
CA TRP A 82 3.75 4.44 12.25
C TRP A 82 2.25 4.71 12.10
N TYR A 83 1.87 5.35 11.00
CA TYR A 83 0.47 5.70 10.74
C TYR A 83 -0.22 4.67 9.83
N TYR A 84 -1.51 4.51 10.05
CA TYR A 84 -2.42 3.86 9.10
C TYR A 84 -3.51 4.87 8.75
N ASP A 85 -4.10 4.71 7.57
CA ASP A 85 -5.22 5.53 7.12
C ASP A 85 -6.52 4.75 7.29
N SER A 86 -7.61 5.47 7.52
CA SER A 86 -8.97 4.93 7.61
C SER A 86 -9.84 5.65 6.59
N LEU A 87 -10.45 4.92 5.67
CA LEU A 87 -11.19 5.52 4.57
C LEU A 87 -12.41 4.69 4.21
N ASP A 88 -13.56 5.37 4.06
CA ASP A 88 -14.72 4.79 3.42
C ASP A 88 -14.60 4.95 1.90
N ILE A 89 -14.43 3.83 1.21
CA ILE A 89 -14.22 3.78 -0.24
C ILE A 89 -15.51 3.53 -1.03
N ALA A 90 -16.67 3.40 -0.37
CA ALA A 90 -17.93 3.10 -1.03
C ALA A 90 -18.28 4.05 -2.18
N PRO A 91 -17.98 5.37 -2.11
CA PRO A 91 -18.23 6.29 -3.23
C PRO A 91 -17.45 5.98 -4.52
N HIS A 92 -16.43 5.14 -4.47
CA HIS A 92 -15.59 4.76 -5.61
C HIS A 92 -15.92 3.36 -6.16
N LEU A 93 -16.83 2.63 -5.49
CA LEU A 93 -17.26 1.30 -5.87
C LEU A 93 -18.59 1.35 -6.62
N THR A 94 -18.85 0.34 -7.43
CA THR A 94 -20.07 0.19 -8.22
C THR A 94 -20.70 -1.19 -7.99
N GLN A 95 -21.99 -1.34 -8.27
CA GLN A 95 -22.57 -2.68 -8.45
C GLN A 95 -21.82 -3.42 -9.58
N GLY A 96 -21.59 -4.73 -9.41
CA GLY A 96 -20.82 -5.55 -10.35
C GLY A 96 -19.33 -5.58 -10.01
N ASP A 97 -18.48 -5.68 -11.04
CA ASP A 97 -17.05 -5.89 -10.87
C ASP A 97 -16.34 -4.63 -10.39
N ASN A 98 -15.48 -4.80 -9.39
CA ASN A 98 -14.64 -3.76 -8.84
C ASN A 98 -13.19 -4.23 -8.75
N GLU A 99 -12.28 -3.27 -8.88
CA GLU A 99 -10.86 -3.51 -8.79
C GLU A 99 -10.18 -2.45 -7.92
N ILE A 100 -9.42 -2.92 -6.93
CA ILE A 100 -8.62 -2.07 -6.03
C ILE A 100 -7.14 -2.35 -6.28
N HIS A 101 -6.36 -1.29 -6.42
CA HIS A 101 -4.92 -1.31 -6.54
C HIS A 101 -4.28 -0.52 -5.41
N PHE A 102 -3.38 -1.17 -4.67
CA PHE A 102 -2.38 -0.51 -3.85
C PHE A 102 -1.04 -0.55 -4.58
N VAL A 103 -0.65 0.57 -5.18
CA VAL A 103 0.68 0.73 -5.79
C VAL A 103 1.64 1.17 -4.70
N VAL A 104 2.44 0.24 -4.19
CA VAL A 104 3.38 0.47 -3.08
C VAL A 104 4.77 0.72 -3.66
N ILE A 105 5.34 1.87 -3.35
CA ILE A 105 6.77 2.11 -3.54
C ILE A 105 7.51 1.69 -2.27
N ARG A 106 8.45 0.77 -2.43
CA ARG A 106 9.36 0.29 -1.39
C ARG A 106 10.76 0.81 -1.67
N TYR A 107 11.21 1.75 -0.84
CA TYR A 107 12.62 2.16 -0.82
C TYR A 107 13.44 1.11 -0.10
N PHE A 108 14.57 0.69 -0.67
CA PHE A 108 15.46 -0.28 -0.01
C PHE A 108 15.96 0.30 1.33
N ALA A 109 16.01 -0.50 2.39
CA ALA A 109 16.34 -0.02 3.74
C ALA A 109 17.75 0.59 3.81
N ALA A 110 18.70 0.06 3.04
CA ALA A 110 20.07 0.57 2.99
C ALA A 110 20.25 1.78 2.04
N SER A 111 19.21 2.16 1.28
CA SER A 111 19.28 3.24 0.31
C SER A 111 19.16 4.61 0.96
N ARG A 112 19.89 5.59 0.42
CA ARG A 112 19.72 7.02 0.78
C ARG A 112 18.61 7.70 -0.03
N GLY A 113 17.98 7.00 -0.97
CA GLY A 113 16.83 7.52 -1.70
C GLY A 113 15.58 7.58 -0.80
N GLY A 114 14.82 8.66 -0.91
CA GLY A 114 13.59 8.82 -0.14
C GLY A 114 13.79 8.93 1.36
N MET A 115 14.95 9.40 1.83
CA MET A 115 15.32 9.51 3.26
C MET A 115 14.20 10.02 4.19
N PRO A 116 13.37 11.01 3.84
CA PRO A 116 12.29 11.47 4.71
C PRO A 116 11.22 10.41 5.05
N PHE A 117 11.09 9.35 4.25
CA PHE A 117 10.07 8.32 4.44
C PHE A 117 10.62 7.17 5.27
N GLU A 118 10.25 7.09 6.54
CA GLU A 118 10.68 5.98 7.40
C GLU A 118 10.27 4.63 6.82
N ARG A 119 11.15 3.65 6.99
CA ARG A 119 10.99 2.32 6.40
C ARG A 119 11.65 1.29 7.28
N THR A 120 11.01 0.15 7.46
CA THR A 120 11.51 -0.98 8.24
C THR A 120 12.34 -1.90 7.35
N SER A 121 12.95 -2.92 7.95
CA SER A 121 13.62 -4.00 7.22
C SER A 121 12.64 -4.95 6.52
N PHE A 122 11.35 -4.90 6.87
CA PHE A 122 10.32 -5.81 6.39
C PHE A 122 9.28 -5.00 5.59
N PRO A 123 9.34 -5.02 4.25
CA PRO A 123 8.34 -4.33 3.46
C PRO A 123 6.95 -4.93 3.69
N GLY A 124 5.92 -4.16 3.36
CA GLY A 124 4.61 -4.76 3.28
C GLY A 124 3.47 -3.81 3.02
N LEU A 125 2.32 -4.42 2.80
CA LEU A 125 1.01 -3.80 2.78
C LEU A 125 0.16 -4.49 3.86
N THR A 126 -0.65 -3.73 4.58
CA THR A 126 -1.70 -4.29 5.43
C THR A 126 -3.00 -3.56 5.17
N VAL A 127 -4.08 -4.32 5.01
CA VAL A 127 -5.44 -3.83 4.78
C VAL A 127 -6.37 -4.64 5.65
N VAL A 128 -7.25 -3.98 6.39
CA VAL A 128 -8.31 -4.61 7.17
C VAL A 128 -9.63 -3.88 6.99
N GLY A 129 -10.73 -4.59 7.13
CA GLY A 129 -12.06 -4.10 6.84
C GLY A 129 -12.64 -4.72 5.57
N GLY A 130 -13.68 -4.10 5.02
CA GLY A 130 -14.43 -4.69 3.93
C GLY A 130 -15.59 -3.82 3.47
N VAL A 131 -16.48 -4.44 2.70
CA VAL A 131 -17.60 -3.78 2.02
C VAL A 131 -18.91 -4.38 2.49
N GLU A 132 -19.86 -3.53 2.82
CA GLU A 132 -21.26 -3.88 3.09
C GLU A 132 -22.09 -3.59 1.83
N SER A 133 -22.71 -4.63 1.27
CA SER A 133 -23.56 -4.56 0.07
C SER A 133 -24.73 -5.53 0.22
N ASP A 134 -25.96 -5.06 0.06
CA ASP A 134 -27.19 -5.88 0.19
C ASP A 134 -27.32 -6.67 1.51
N GLY A 135 -26.76 -6.13 2.60
CA GLY A 135 -26.72 -6.83 3.90
C GLY A 135 -25.65 -7.94 3.99
N GLU A 136 -24.88 -8.17 2.93
CA GLU A 136 -23.70 -9.04 2.94
C GLU A 136 -22.43 -8.23 3.23
N PHE A 137 -21.47 -8.87 3.91
CA PHE A 137 -20.15 -8.30 4.16
C PHE A 137 -19.08 -9.05 3.37
N VAL A 138 -18.38 -8.33 2.49
CA VAL A 138 -17.24 -8.84 1.73
C VAL A 138 -15.95 -8.36 2.40
N SER A 139 -15.20 -9.29 2.98
CA SER A 139 -13.88 -8.98 3.55
C SER A 139 -12.88 -8.61 2.46
N LEU A 140 -12.08 -7.57 2.71
CA LEU A 140 -10.98 -7.12 1.85
C LEU A 140 -9.63 -7.16 2.59
N GLU A 141 -9.53 -7.99 3.64
CA GLU A 141 -8.28 -8.18 4.38
C GLU A 141 -7.13 -8.62 3.46
N SER A 142 -5.92 -8.10 3.71
CA SER A 142 -4.76 -8.28 2.83
C SER A 142 -4.31 -9.74 2.68
N ARG A 143 -4.61 -10.62 3.63
CA ARG A 143 -4.11 -12.01 3.61
C ARG A 143 -4.72 -12.90 2.53
N GLU A 144 -5.87 -12.53 1.97
CA GLU A 144 -6.59 -13.40 1.03
C GLU A 144 -7.11 -12.64 -0.20
N GLY A 145 -7.02 -13.27 -1.37
CA GLY A 145 -7.62 -12.76 -2.60
C GLY A 145 -6.90 -11.58 -3.26
N TRP A 146 -5.73 -11.18 -2.74
CA TRP A 146 -4.85 -10.18 -3.34
C TRP A 146 -3.79 -10.84 -4.23
N LEU A 147 -3.64 -10.31 -5.45
CA LEU A 147 -2.49 -10.58 -6.31
C LEU A 147 -1.42 -9.52 -6.06
N ALA A 148 -0.15 -9.84 -6.29
CA ALA A 148 0.95 -8.91 -6.09
C ALA A 148 1.95 -9.02 -7.25
N GLU A 149 2.29 -7.89 -7.86
CA GLU A 149 3.15 -7.82 -9.04
C GLU A 149 4.25 -6.76 -8.83
N GLU A 150 5.50 -7.16 -8.97
CA GLU A 150 6.64 -6.23 -8.95
C GLU A 150 6.83 -5.57 -10.32
N ASP A 151 6.91 -4.24 -10.35
CA ASP A 151 7.28 -3.48 -11.54
C ASP A 151 8.79 -3.23 -11.58
N ASN A 152 9.46 -4.03 -12.39
CA ASN A 152 10.90 -3.92 -12.66
C ASN A 152 11.24 -2.97 -13.83
N SER A 153 10.23 -2.39 -14.50
CA SER A 153 10.44 -1.47 -15.63
C SER A 153 10.75 -0.04 -15.20
N ILE A 154 10.58 0.28 -13.91
CA ILE A 154 10.81 1.61 -13.35
C ILE A 154 12.06 1.60 -12.46
N LEU A 155 12.97 2.53 -12.75
CA LEU A 155 14.18 2.76 -11.95
C LEU A 155 14.12 4.09 -11.20
N PHE A 156 14.69 4.07 -9.99
CA PHE A 156 14.89 5.24 -9.13
C PHE A 156 16.40 5.48 -8.96
N PRO A 157 17.10 5.89 -10.02
CA PRO A 157 18.56 6.00 -10.01
C PRO A 157 19.02 7.02 -8.97
N MET A 158 20.17 6.73 -8.37
CA MET A 158 20.83 7.62 -7.40
C MET A 158 22.20 8.06 -7.90
N GLY A 159 22.71 9.14 -7.32
CA GLY A 159 24.09 9.59 -7.48
C GLY A 159 24.34 10.34 -8.78
N ARG A 160 23.30 10.93 -9.36
CA ARG A 160 23.43 11.77 -10.55
C ARG A 160 23.96 13.17 -10.20
N PRO A 161 24.58 13.90 -11.15
CA PRO A 161 25.10 15.25 -10.90
C PRO A 161 24.04 16.25 -10.37
N ASP A 162 22.76 16.02 -10.69
CA ASP A 162 21.59 16.77 -10.23
C ASP A 162 21.05 16.31 -8.86
N ASP A 163 21.48 15.14 -8.36
CA ASP A 163 21.07 14.61 -7.05
C ASP A 163 21.78 15.28 -5.87
N VAL A 164 22.74 16.19 -6.11
CA VAL A 164 23.64 16.72 -5.09
C VAL A 164 22.94 17.66 -4.10
N PHE A 165 21.85 18.32 -4.51
CA PHE A 165 21.14 19.30 -3.68
C PHE A 165 19.70 18.91 -3.36
N LEU A 166 18.98 18.32 -4.34
CA LEU A 166 17.54 18.06 -4.19
C LEU A 166 17.21 16.58 -3.94
N HIS A 167 18.15 15.64 -4.17
CA HIS A 167 17.89 14.19 -4.17
C HIS A 167 16.56 13.84 -4.86
N VAL A 168 16.30 14.43 -6.03
CA VAL A 168 15.03 14.25 -6.76
C VAL A 168 15.11 12.95 -7.57
N GLY A 169 14.56 11.88 -7.01
CA GLY A 169 14.32 10.66 -7.76
C GLY A 169 13.25 10.88 -8.83
N CYS A 170 13.66 11.15 -10.07
CA CYS A 170 12.72 11.18 -11.20
C CYS A 170 12.52 9.75 -11.72
N LEU A 171 11.26 9.37 -11.98
CA LEU A 171 10.91 8.05 -12.51
C LEU A 171 11.49 7.89 -13.91
N HIS A 172 12.29 6.84 -14.14
CA HIS A 172 12.76 6.47 -15.47
C HIS A 172 12.17 5.12 -15.85
N LYS A 173 11.44 5.09 -16.96
CA LYS A 173 10.99 3.85 -17.59
C LYS A 173 12.13 3.31 -18.44
N VAL A 174 12.48 2.03 -18.24
CA VAL A 174 13.48 1.31 -19.05
C VAL A 174 12.93 1.00 -20.44
#